data_AF-A0A534PZ17-F1
#
_entry.id   AF-A0A534PZ17-F1
#
_cell.length_a   1.000
_cell.length_b   1.000
_cell.length_c   1.000
_cell.angle_alpha   90.00
_cell.angle_beta   90.00
_cell.angle_gamma   90.00
#
_symmetry.space_group_name_H-M   'P 1'
#
loop_
_entity.id
_entity.type
_entity.pdbx_description
1 polymer ?
#
loop_
_entity_poly.entity_id
_entity_poly.type
_entity_poly.pdbx_seq_one_letter_code
_entity_poly.pdbx_strand_id
1 'polypeptide(L)'
;MAVGVRRWKEDVRGDLGGGLSRAQEALLELAAQSWVVVSSLDDWLARQPSLVTRKRQLLPVVVQRQQLVDSLSRLLDKLGLRRKQKAVDLDAYLREHDARTAS
;
A
#
# COMPACT_ATOMS: atom_id res chain seq x y z
N MET A 1 5.61 6.83 11.87
CA MET A 1 5.57 6.91 10.39
C MET A 1 6.64 6.06 9.71
N ALA A 2 7.95 6.30 9.91
CA ALA A 2 9.01 5.60 9.13
C ALA A 2 8.98 4.05 9.21
N VAL A 3 8.67 3.47 10.38
CA VAL A 3 8.49 2.01 10.52
C VAL A 3 7.25 1.52 9.77
N GLY A 4 6.14 2.27 9.84
CA GLY A 4 4.90 1.95 9.16
C GLY A 4 5.04 1.94 7.64
N VAL A 5 5.81 2.89 7.09
CA VAL A 5 6.09 2.94 5.64
C VAL A 5 6.88 1.73 5.18
N ARG A 6 7.92 1.33 5.92
CA ARG A 6 8.72 0.15 5.55
C ARG A 6 7.87 -1.11 5.54
N ARG A 7 7.09 -1.33 6.60
CA ARG A 7 6.16 -2.47 6.69
C ARG A 7 5.14 -2.45 5.56
N TRP A 8 4.50 -1.32 5.30
CA TRP A 8 3.53 -1.18 4.21
C TRP A 8 4.15 -1.54 2.85
N LYS A 9 5.38 -1.08 2.58
CA LYS A 9 6.08 -1.43 1.33
C LYS A 9 6.43 -2.92 1.25
N GLU A 10 6.82 -3.54 2.36
CA GLU A 10 7.09 -4.98 2.43
C GLU A 10 5.83 -5.79 2.17
N ASP A 11 4.71 -5.39 2.77
CA ASP A 11 3.40 -6.02 2.56
C ASP A 11 2.99 -5.94 1.08
N VAL A 12 3.04 -4.73 0.47
CA VAL A 12 2.74 -4.54 -0.96
C VAL A 12 3.69 -5.35 -1.86
N ARG A 13 4.98 -5.39 -1.54
CA ARG A 13 5.95 -6.21 -2.29
C ARG A 13 5.60 -7.70 -2.19
N GLY A 14 5.21 -8.16 -1.00
CA GLY A 14 4.77 -9.54 -0.76
C GLY A 14 3.52 -9.90 -1.56
N ASP A 15 2.52 -9.03 -1.57
CA ASP A 15 1.28 -9.23 -2.33
C ASP A 15 1.51 -9.23 -3.85
N LEU A 16 2.55 -8.56 -4.33
CA LEU A 16 2.95 -8.57 -5.73
C LEU A 16 3.88 -9.74 -6.11
N GLY A 17 4.11 -10.69 -5.20
CA GLY A 17 4.89 -11.91 -5.44
C GLY A 17 6.38 -11.80 -5.14
N GLY A 18 6.84 -10.70 -4.52
CA GLY A 18 8.21 -10.54 -3.99
C GLY A 18 9.29 -10.12 -5.00
N GLY A 19 9.10 -10.37 -6.30
CA GLY A 19 10.06 -10.05 -7.37
C GLY A 19 9.64 -8.88 -8.25
N LEU A 20 9.73 -7.65 -7.73
CA LEU A 20 9.36 -6.45 -8.49
C LEU A 20 10.46 -6.05 -9.49
N SER A 21 10.06 -5.60 -10.68
CA SER A 21 10.98 -4.92 -11.60
C SER A 21 11.44 -3.58 -11.04
N ARG A 22 12.54 -3.01 -11.55
CA ARG A 22 13.02 -1.68 -11.14
C ARG A 22 11.97 -0.58 -11.33
N ALA A 23 11.17 -0.66 -12.41
CA ALA A 23 10.08 0.29 -12.65
C ALA A 23 8.98 0.16 -11.60
N GLN A 24 8.64 -1.06 -11.19
CA GLN A 24 7.67 -1.30 -10.12
C GLN A 24 8.21 -0.84 -8.76
N GLU A 25 9.49 -1.06 -8.46
CA GLU A 25 10.11 -0.52 -7.25
C GLU A 25 10.02 1.01 -7.22
N ALA A 26 10.30 1.70 -8.32
CA ALA A 26 10.16 3.16 -8.40
C ALA A 26 8.71 3.64 -8.18
N LEU A 27 7.73 2.94 -8.77
CA LEU A 27 6.31 3.22 -8.52
C LEU A 27 5.91 2.95 -7.07
N LEU A 28 6.45 1.90 -6.44
CA LEU A 28 6.21 1.58 -5.03
C LEU A 28 6.75 2.67 -4.11
N GLU A 29 7.91 3.25 -4.41
CA GLU A 29 8.45 4.39 -3.65
C GLU A 29 7.53 5.62 -3.74
N LEU A 30 7.07 5.97 -4.94
CA LEU A 30 6.13 7.08 -5.13
C LEU A 30 4.80 6.84 -4.41
N ALA A 31 4.30 5.60 -4.46
CA ALA A 31 3.09 5.19 -3.75
C ALA A 31 3.29 5.29 -2.22
N ALA A 32 4.44 4.87 -1.70
CA ALA A 32 4.77 4.95 -0.29
C ALA A 32 4.81 6.40 0.22
N GLN A 33 5.43 7.31 -0.54
CA GLN A 33 5.45 8.73 -0.22
C GLN A 33 4.04 9.33 -0.21
N SER A 34 3.23 9.01 -1.23
CA SER A 34 1.83 9.45 -1.31
C SER A 34 0.99 8.92 -0.15
N TRP A 35 1.18 7.64 0.22
CA TRP A 35 0.51 6.98 1.33
C TRP A 35 0.82 7.65 2.67
N VAL A 36 2.07 8.09 2.91
CA VAL A 36 2.43 8.84 4.14
C VAL A 36 1.62 10.12 4.25
N VAL A 37 1.53 10.88 3.15
CA VAL A 37 0.80 12.15 3.13
C VAL A 37 -0.69 11.90 3.39
N VAL A 38 -1.28 10.93 2.70
CA VAL A 38 -2.69 10.55 2.89
C VAL A 38 -2.95 10.11 4.33
N SER A 39 -2.15 9.19 4.88
CA SER A 39 -2.30 8.69 6.24
C SER A 39 -2.16 9.81 7.28
N SER A 40 -1.23 10.74 7.08
CA SER A 40 -1.05 11.89 7.99
C SER A 40 -2.25 12.84 7.94
N LEU A 41 -2.82 13.06 6.75
CA LEU A 41 -4.02 13.87 6.58
C LEU A 41 -5.25 13.19 7.18
N ASP A 42 -5.41 11.89 6.99
CA ASP A 42 -6.52 11.11 7.55
C ASP A 42 -6.48 11.13 9.08
N ASP A 43 -5.29 10.95 9.66
CA ASP A 43 -5.06 11.09 11.10
C ASP A 43 -5.45 12.49 11.61
N TRP A 44 -5.10 13.54 10.87
CA TRP A 44 -5.47 14.91 11.23
C TRP A 44 -6.97 15.16 11.08
N LEU A 45 -7.58 14.69 9.99
CA LEU A 45 -9.02 14.80 9.72
C LEU A 45 -9.84 14.13 10.82
N ALA A 46 -9.42 12.93 11.26
CA ALA A 46 -10.07 12.19 12.35
C ALA A 46 -10.04 12.93 13.70
N ARG A 47 -9.08 13.84 13.91
CA ARG A 47 -8.99 14.67 15.11
C ARG A 47 -9.81 15.96 15.03
N GLN A 48 -10.42 16.27 13.89
CA GLN A 48 -11.19 17.50 13.76
C GLN A 48 -12.55 17.36 14.44
N PRO A 49 -13.00 18.39 15.20
CA PRO A 49 -14.31 18.36 15.85
C PRO A 49 -15.48 18.40 14.84
N SER A 50 -15.22 18.88 13.62
CA SER A 50 -16.14 18.87 12.49
C SER A 50 -15.35 18.97 11.18
N LEU A 51 -15.82 18.27 10.14
CA LEU A 51 -15.30 18.40 8.77
C LEU A 51 -16.04 19.47 7.95
N VAL A 52 -17.06 20.09 8.54
CA VAL A 52 -17.89 21.12 7.92
C VAL A 52 -17.77 22.41 8.73
N THR A 53 -17.55 23.51 8.04
CA THR A 53 -17.47 24.85 8.63
C THR A 53 -18.83 25.32 9.15
N ARG A 54 -18.84 26.36 9.99
CA ARG A 54 -20.08 27.00 10.46
C ARG A 54 -20.97 27.51 9.32
N LYS A 55 -20.39 27.83 8.15
CA LYS A 55 -21.11 28.26 6.94
C LYS A 55 -21.63 27.08 6.10
N ARG A 56 -21.65 25.85 6.64
CA ARG A 56 -22.11 24.62 5.96
C ARG A 56 -21.28 24.27 4.71
N GLN A 57 -19.99 24.59 4.71
CA GLN A 57 -19.07 24.23 3.65
C GLN A 57 -18.11 23.14 4.12
N LEU A 58 -17.76 22.20 3.24
CA LEU A 58 -16.73 21.20 3.53
C LEU A 58 -15.36 21.88 3.70
N LEU A 59 -14.54 21.42 4.64
CA LEU A 59 -13.16 21.92 4.75
C LEU A 59 -12.39 21.66 3.44
N PRO A 60 -11.70 22.65 2.85
CA PRO A 60 -10.99 22.47 1.58
C PRO A 60 -9.98 21.32 1.57
N VAL A 61 -9.37 21.03 2.72
CA VAL A 61 -8.44 19.92 2.90
C VAL A 61 -9.08 18.55 2.68
N VAL A 62 -10.39 18.39 2.90
CA VAL A 62 -11.10 17.13 2.59
C VAL A 62 -11.13 16.90 1.08
N VAL A 63 -11.32 17.96 0.29
CA VAL A 63 -11.30 17.89 -1.19
C VAL A 63 -9.88 17.62 -1.70
N GLN A 64 -8.87 18.30 -1.15
CA GLN A 64 -7.47 18.06 -1.50
C GLN A 64 -7.03 16.63 -1.14
N ARG A 65 -7.50 16.10 0.00
CA ARG A 65 -7.27 14.72 0.41
C ARG A 65 -7.82 13.74 -0.63
N GLN A 66 -8.99 14.00 -1.21
CA GLN A 66 -9.52 13.12 -2.26
C GLN A 66 -8.60 13.05 -3.47
N GLN A 67 -8.06 14.18 -3.93
CA GLN A 67 -7.12 14.22 -5.06
C GLN A 67 -5.85 13.40 -4.81
N LEU A 68 -5.33 13.45 -3.57
CA LEU A 68 -4.15 12.67 -3.16
C LEU A 68 -4.44 11.17 -3.14
N VAL A 69 -5.62 10.77 -2.64
CA VAL A 69 -6.05 9.38 -2.68
C VAL A 69 -6.24 8.88 -4.09
N ASP A 70 -6.88 9.65 -4.96
CA ASP A 70 -7.03 9.26 -6.37
C ASP A 70 -5.66 9.08 -7.05
N SER A 71 -4.68 9.92 -6.70
CA SER A 71 -3.31 9.78 -7.19
C SER A 71 -2.63 8.50 -6.69
N LEU A 72 -2.79 8.19 -5.39
CA LEU A 72 -2.29 6.95 -4.80
C LEU A 72 -2.94 5.72 -5.46
N SER A 73 -4.27 5.72 -5.63
CA SER A 73 -5.00 4.65 -6.31
C SER A 73 -4.46 4.41 -7.71
N ARG A 74 -4.24 5.47 -8.51
CA ARG A 74 -3.64 5.32 -9.85
C ARG A 74 -2.23 4.75 -9.84
N LEU A 75 -1.42 5.04 -8.82
CA LEU A 75 -0.09 4.44 -8.67
C LEU A 75 -0.18 2.94 -8.34
N LEU A 76 -1.10 2.57 -7.45
CA LEU A 76 -1.37 1.17 -7.08
C LEU A 76 -1.96 0.38 -8.26
N ASP A 77 -2.83 0.98 -9.05
CA ASP A 77 -3.38 0.38 -10.28
C ASP A 77 -2.27 0.04 -11.28
N LYS A 78 -1.30 0.96 -11.44
CA LYS A 78 -0.12 0.76 -12.31
C LYS A 78 0.82 -0.32 -11.80
N LEU A 79 0.91 -0.52 -10.48
CA LEU A 79 1.69 -1.61 -9.88
C LEU A 79 1.03 -2.97 -10.09
N GLY A 80 -0.30 -2.99 -10.15
CA GLY A 80 -1.14 -4.15 -10.39
C GLY A 80 -1.96 -4.52 -9.15
N LEU A 81 -3.30 -4.50 -9.28
CA LEU A 81 -4.22 -4.76 -8.16
C LEU A 81 -4.40 -6.24 -7.79
N ARG A 82 -3.86 -7.17 -8.59
CA ARG A 82 -4.04 -8.60 -8.35
C ARG A 82 -2.90 -9.11 -7.49
N ARG A 83 -3.25 -9.65 -6.32
CA ARG A 83 -2.34 -10.46 -5.51
C ARG A 83 -1.73 -11.56 -6.39
N LYS A 84 -0.41 -11.58 -6.52
CA LYS A 84 0.32 -12.61 -7.26
C LYS A 84 0.81 -13.66 -6.26
N GLN A 85 0.64 -14.93 -6.59
CA GLN A 85 1.29 -15.98 -5.83
C GLN A 85 2.81 -15.79 -5.94
N LYS A 86 3.50 -15.92 -4.81
CA LYS A 86 4.95 -15.96 -4.78
C LYS A 86 5.42 -17.11 -5.68
N ALA A 87 6.40 -16.87 -6.54
CA ALA A 87 7.02 -17.95 -7.30
C ALA A 87 7.63 -18.94 -6.30
N VAL A 88 7.13 -20.17 -6.29
CA VAL A 88 7.67 -21.27 -5.50
C VAL A 88 8.50 -22.13 -6.43
N ASP A 89 9.73 -22.44 -6.04
CA ASP A 89 10.51 -23.48 -6.69
C ASP A 89 9.87 -24.84 -6.36
N LEU A 90 9.36 -25.52 -7.39
CA LEU A 90 8.63 -26.77 -7.26
C LEU A 90 9.48 -27.85 -6.58
N ASP A 91 10.78 -27.90 -6.89
CA ASP A 91 11.70 -28.89 -6.34
C ASP A 91 11.99 -28.63 -4.86
N ALA A 92 12.01 -27.38 -4.44
CA ALA A 92 12.12 -27.01 -3.04
C ALA A 92 10.84 -27.35 -2.26
N TYR A 93 9.67 -27.11 -2.87
CA TYR A 93 8.37 -27.39 -2.26
C TYR A 93 8.13 -28.89 -2.04
N LEU A 94 8.43 -29.73 -3.04
CA LEU A 94 8.27 -31.18 -2.95
C LEU A 94 9.15 -31.77 -1.85
N ARG A 95 10.42 -31.33 -1.75
CA ARG A 95 11.33 -31.76 -0.68
C ARG A 95 10.82 -31.39 0.72
N GLU A 96 10.26 -30.19 0.88
CA GLU A 96 9.71 -29.73 2.15
C GLU A 96 8.42 -30.47 2.52
N HIS A 97 7.58 -30.82 1.53
CA HIS A 97 6.37 -31.61 1.72
C HIS A 97 6.67 -33.05 2.14
N ASP A 98 7.61 -33.71 1.46
CA ASP A 98 7.99 -35.11 1.74
C ASP A 98 8.62 -35.25 3.13
N ALA A 99 9.45 -34.27 3.55
CA ALA A 99 10.00 -34.23 4.90
C ALA A 99 8.93 -34.06 5.99
N ARG A 100 7.77 -33.47 5.66
CA ARG A 100 6.67 -33.17 6.59
C ARG A 100 5.66 -34.32 6.71
N THR A 101 5.57 -35.19 5.70
CA THR A 101 4.70 -36.39 5.69
C THR A 101 5.40 -37.65 6.19
N ALA A 102 6.73 -37.65 6.26
CA ALA A 102 7.53 -38.74 6.82
C ALA A 102 7.69 -38.71 8.35
N SER A 103 7.08 -37.73 9.04
CA SER A 103 7.03 -37.60 10.51
C SER A 103 5.64 -37.90 11.04
#